data_AF-A0A2W5SSH1-F1
#
_entry.id   AF-A0A2W5SSH1-F1
#
_cell.length_a   1.000
_cell.length_b   1.000
_cell.length_c   1.000
_cell.angle_alpha   90.00
_cell.angle_beta   90.00
_cell.angle_gamma   90.00
#
_symmetry.space_group_name_H-M   'P 1'
#
loop_
_entity.id
_entity.type
_entity.pdbx_description
1 polymer ?
#
loop_
_entity_poly.entity_id
_entity_poly.type
_entity_poly.pdbx_seq_one_letter_code
_entity_poly.pdbx_strand_id
1 'polypeptide(L)'
;MSPARRIGAEPEFSARGTIGTDEHADLILSAGLPVGDGTLRFGASGARLSRDGFGRNLTTGLDNYNRDIWAGRASAEINNESNFFLRLQGD
;
A
#
# COMPACT_ATOMS: atom_id res chain seq x y z
N MET A 1 6.32 9.42 13.17
CA MET A 1 5.91 8.15 12.54
C MET A 1 4.60 7.74 13.16
N SER A 2 3.50 7.78 12.40
CA SER A 2 2.22 7.24 12.89
C SER A 2 2.31 5.70 12.89
N PRO A 3 1.87 5.00 13.93
CA PRO A 3 1.86 3.54 13.93
C PRO A 3 1.01 3.04 12.76
N ALA A 4 1.45 1.96 12.12
CA ALA A 4 0.67 1.30 11.09
C ALA A 4 -0.72 0.94 11.64
N ARG A 5 -1.76 1.20 10.86
CA ARG A 5 -3.15 0.90 11.22
C ARG A 5 -3.28 -0.61 11.53
N ARG A 6 -4.01 -0.95 12.61
CA ARG A 6 -4.38 -2.33 12.94
C ARG A 6 -5.40 -2.86 11.94
N ILE A 7 -5.40 -4.16 11.69
CA ILE A 7 -6.39 -4.79 10.82
C ILE A 7 -7.72 -4.93 11.58
N GLY A 8 -8.82 -4.54 10.94
CA GLY A 8 -10.17 -4.63 11.50
C GLY A 8 -10.58 -6.05 11.90
N ALA A 9 -11.57 -6.17 12.80
CA ALA A 9 -12.15 -7.45 13.18
C ALA A 9 -13.12 -8.02 12.12
N GLU A 10 -13.37 -7.27 11.06
CA GLU A 10 -14.23 -7.61 9.94
C GLU A 10 -13.45 -7.43 8.62
N PRO A 11 -13.85 -8.11 7.53
CA PRO A 11 -13.28 -7.87 6.21
C PRO A 11 -13.32 -6.39 5.84
N GLU A 12 -12.18 -5.83 5.45
CA GLU A 12 -12.05 -4.44 5.04
C GLU A 12 -11.30 -4.31 3.71
N PHE A 13 -11.71 -3.32 2.92
CA PHE A 13 -11.04 -2.94 1.69
C PHE A 13 -11.00 -1.43 1.56
N SER A 14 -9.88 -0.90 1.07
CA SER A 14 -9.73 0.51 0.76
C SER A 14 -9.01 0.69 -0.56
N ALA A 15 -9.51 1.59 -1.39
CA ALA A 15 -8.86 2.04 -2.61
C ALA A 15 -8.70 3.56 -2.56
N ARG A 16 -7.53 4.06 -2.92
CA ARG A 16 -7.23 5.48 -3.04
C ARG A 16 -6.53 5.73 -4.35
N GLY A 17 -7.19 6.51 -5.21
CA GLY A 17 -6.59 7.06 -6.42
C GLY A 17 -6.16 8.50 -6.19
N THR A 18 -5.10 8.96 -6.87
CA THR A 18 -4.77 10.37 -7.01
C THR A 18 -4.43 10.64 -8.46
N ILE A 19 -5.05 11.68 -9.02
CA ILE A 19 -4.74 12.19 -10.36
C ILE A 19 -4.29 13.64 -10.19
N GLY A 20 -3.15 13.99 -10.77
CA GLY A 20 -2.55 15.32 -10.66
C GLY A 20 -2.22 15.91 -12.03
N THR A 21 -1.77 17.16 -12.03
CA THR A 21 -1.05 17.73 -13.17
C THR A 21 0.29 17.01 -13.36
N ASP A 22 0.85 17.08 -14.57
CA ASP A 22 2.11 16.43 -14.95
C ASP A 22 2.04 14.89 -15.09
N GLU A 23 0.92 14.38 -15.64
CA GLU A 23 0.70 12.95 -15.93
C GLU A 23 0.88 12.02 -14.71
N HIS A 24 0.74 12.58 -13.50
CA HIS A 24 0.84 11.85 -12.24
C HIS A 24 -0.45 11.11 -11.93
N ALA A 25 -0.38 9.78 -11.88
CA ALA A 25 -1.49 8.90 -11.51
C ALA A 25 -1.03 7.86 -10.50
N ASP A 26 -1.61 7.91 -9.31
CA ASP A 26 -1.34 6.98 -8.22
C ASP A 26 -2.58 6.13 -7.92
N LEU A 27 -2.37 4.84 -7.69
CA LEU A 27 -3.38 3.92 -7.17
C LEU A 27 -2.82 3.14 -6.00
N ILE A 28 -3.48 3.23 -4.86
CA ILE A 28 -3.17 2.47 -3.65
C ILE A 28 -4.39 1.61 -3.32
N LEU A 29 -4.17 0.31 -3.17
CA LEU A 29 -5.16 -0.67 -2.74
C LEU A 29 -4.71 -1.27 -1.41
N SER A 30 -5.65 -1.55 -0.52
CA SER A 30 -5.38 -2.27 0.72
C SER A 30 -6.58 -3.12 1.10
N ALA A 31 -6.32 -4.30 1.62
CA ALA A 31 -7.34 -5.22 2.11
C ALA A 31 -6.90 -5.84 3.44
N GLY A 32 -7.86 -6.13 4.30
CA GLY A 32 -7.67 -6.78 5.59
C GLY A 32 -8.76 -7.83 5.79
N LEU A 33 -8.37 -9.02 6.25
CA LEU A 33 -9.27 -10.15 6.44
C LEU A 33 -9.00 -10.84 7.79
N PRO A 34 -10.01 -10.97 8.66
CA PRO A 34 -9.95 -11.84 9.83
C PRO A 34 -10.09 -13.31 9.41
N VAL A 35 -9.49 -14.21 10.18
CA VAL A 35 -9.62 -15.66 10.01
C VAL A 35 -10.24 -16.26 11.27
N GLY A 36 -11.23 -17.13 11.08
CA GLY A 36 -11.92 -17.81 12.18
C GLY A 36 -12.70 -16.82 13.05
N ASP A 37 -12.32 -16.77 14.33
CA ASP A 37 -12.91 -15.85 15.33
C ASP A 37 -12.34 -14.42 15.27
N GLY A 38 -11.41 -14.17 14.35
CA GLY A 38 -10.76 -12.86 14.20
C GLY A 38 -9.58 -12.63 15.12
N THR A 39 -9.11 -13.67 15.84
CA THR A 39 -7.84 -13.63 16.57
C THR A 39 -6.65 -13.48 15.62
N LEU A 40 -6.68 -14.20 14.50
CA LEU A 40 -5.67 -14.09 13.44
C LEU A 40 -6.22 -13.22 12.31
N ARG A 41 -5.43 -12.25 11.85
CA ARG A 41 -5.80 -11.30 10.80
C ARG A 41 -4.67 -11.13 9.81
N PHE A 42 -5.01 -11.04 8.52
CA PHE A 42 -4.06 -10.80 7.44
C PHE A 42 -4.41 -9.51 6.72
N GLY A 43 -3.38 -8.77 6.33
CA GLY A 43 -3.54 -7.52 5.61
C GLY A 43 -2.49 -7.39 4.52
N ALA A 44 -2.90 -6.88 3.38
CA ALA A 44 -2.01 -6.59 2.26
C ALA A 44 -2.32 -5.22 1.67
N SER A 45 -1.29 -4.52 1.19
CA SER A 45 -1.44 -3.28 0.43
C SER A 45 -0.51 -3.27 -0.77
N GLY A 46 -0.98 -2.70 -1.87
CA GLY A 46 -0.18 -2.47 -3.06
C GLY A 46 -0.36 -1.04 -3.54
N ALA A 47 0.72 -0.43 -4.01
CA ALA A 47 0.69 0.89 -4.64
C ALA A 47 1.34 0.82 -6.01
N ARG A 48 0.68 1.42 -7.00
CA ARG A 48 1.27 1.80 -8.27
C ARG A 48 1.33 3.32 -8.31
N LEU A 49 2.52 3.86 -8.44
CA LEU A 49 2.75 5.30 -8.53
C LEU A 49 3.34 5.59 -9.90
N SER A 50 2.57 6.27 -10.76
CA SER A 50 3.02 6.75 -12.06
C SER A 50 3.40 8.21 -11.90
N ARG A 51 4.70 8.51 -11.97
CA ARG A 51 5.23 9.88 -11.96
C ARG A 51 5.89 10.12 -13.30
N ASP A 52 5.14 10.69 -14.23
CA ASP A 52 5.76 11.22 -15.44
C ASP A 52 6.52 12.49 -15.07
N GLY A 53 7.82 12.47 -15.32
CA GLY A 53 8.71 13.59 -15.04
C GLY A 53 8.48 14.69 -16.06
N PHE A 54 8.35 15.94 -15.59
CA PHE A 54 8.32 17.15 -16.41
C PHE A 54 9.29 17.08 -17.61
N GLY A 55 8.73 17.01 -18.82
CA GLY A 55 9.38 17.51 -20.03
C GLY A 55 10.55 16.68 -20.60
N ARG A 56 10.64 16.71 -21.93
CA ARG A 56 11.70 16.14 -22.76
C ARG A 56 13.08 16.58 -22.24
N ASN A 57 14.01 15.63 -22.08
CA ASN A 57 15.41 15.94 -21.83
C ASN A 57 15.98 16.69 -23.05
N LEU A 58 16.10 18.01 -22.96
CA LEU A 58 16.56 18.90 -24.06
C LEU A 58 18.07 18.82 -24.33
N THR A 59 18.81 17.96 -23.62
CA THR A 59 20.29 17.93 -23.68
C THR A 59 20.88 16.57 -24.09
N THR A 60 20.18 15.44 -23.94
CA THR A 60 20.76 14.09 -24.21
C THR A 60 19.97 13.20 -25.18
N GLY A 61 18.71 13.54 -25.50
CA GLY A 61 17.94 12.82 -26.53
C GLY A 61 17.59 11.35 -26.20
N LEU A 62 17.71 10.92 -24.94
CA LEU A 62 17.31 9.57 -24.51
C LEU A 62 15.89 9.57 -23.94
N ASP A 63 15.12 8.55 -24.34
CA ASP A 63 13.71 8.38 -24.03
C ASP A 63 13.40 8.24 -22.53
N ASN A 64 12.16 8.63 -22.25
CA ASN A 64 11.60 9.07 -20.99
C ASN A 64 11.76 8.08 -19.82
N TYR A 65 12.10 8.63 -18.65
CA TYR A 65 12.33 7.94 -17.38
C TYR A 65 10.98 7.57 -16.74
N ASN A 66 10.14 6.81 -17.46
CA ASN A 66 8.87 6.32 -16.95
C ASN A 66 9.14 5.36 -15.78
N ARG A 67 9.09 5.87 -14.55
CA ARG A 67 9.35 5.11 -13.33
C ARG A 67 8.01 4.72 -12.74
N ASP A 68 7.44 3.64 -13.27
CA ASP A 68 6.37 2.91 -12.61
C ASP A 68 6.93 2.32 -11.30
N ILE A 69 6.65 2.97 -10.16
CA ILE A 69 7.03 2.45 -8.85
C ILE A 69 5.92 1.53 -8.36
N TRP A 70 6.29 0.27 -8.13
CA TRP A 70 5.45 -0.73 -7.50
C TRP A 70 5.94 -0.95 -6.07
N ALA A 71 5.05 -0.77 -5.10
CA ALA A 71 5.32 -1.08 -3.69
C ALA A 71 4.28 -2.07 -3.19
N GLY A 72 4.75 -3.13 -2.52
CA GLY A 72 3.93 -4.10 -1.83
C GLY A 72 4.09 -3.97 -0.32
N ARG A 73 3.11 -4.44 0.43
CA ARG A 73 3.25 -4.75 1.86
C ARG A 73 2.32 -5.87 2.23
N ALA A 74 2.82 -6.80 3.04
CA ALA A 74 2.00 -7.82 3.68
C ALA A 74 2.17 -7.76 5.20
N SER A 75 1.13 -8.14 5.92
CA SER A 75 1.14 -8.20 7.38
C SER A 75 0.22 -9.29 7.91
N ALA A 76 0.60 -9.85 9.06
CA ALA A 76 -0.20 -10.76 9.84
C ALA A 76 -0.24 -10.26 11.29
N GLU A 77 -1.42 -10.24 11.89
CA GLU A 77 -1.67 -9.82 13.26
C GLU A 77 -2.34 -10.94 14.05
N ILE A 78 -1.84 -11.19 15.26
CA ILE A 78 -2.51 -12.01 16.27
C ILE A 78 -2.97 -11.05 17.36
N ASN A 79 -4.28 -11.00 17.58
CA ASN A 79 -4.92 -10.05 18.47
C ASN A 79 -5.79 -10.83 19.46
N ASN A 80 -5.26 -11.12 20.64
CA ASN A 80 -6.02 -11.72 21.72
C ASN A 80 -6.46 -10.58 22.66
N GLU A 81 -7.76 -10.26 22.63
CA GLU A 81 -8.34 -9.07 23.30
C GLU A 81 -7.98 -8.94 24.78
N SER A 82 -7.58 -10.06 25.42
CA SER A 82 -7.32 -10.10 26.85
C SER A 82 -5.85 -9.90 27.23
N ASN A 83 -4.85 -10.26 26.41
CA ASN A 83 -3.48 -10.43 26.94
C ASN A 83 -2.29 -10.14 26.01
N PHE A 84 -2.39 -10.28 24.68
CA PHE A 84 -1.22 -10.08 23.82
C PHE A 84 -1.56 -9.68 22.39
N PHE A 85 -0.64 -8.92 21.80
CA PHE A 85 -0.65 -8.53 20.39
C PHE A 85 0.71 -8.85 19.76
N LEU A 86 0.69 -9.57 18.64
CA LEU A 86 1.87 -9.84 17.82
C LEU A 86 1.58 -9.42 16.38
N ARG A 87 2.52 -8.72 15.74
CA ARG A 87 2.45 -8.37 14.33
C ARG A 87 3.74 -8.72 13.61
N LEU A 88 3.60 -9.37 12.45
CA LEU A 88 4.67 -9.58 11.48
C LEU A 88 4.32 -8.81 10.20
N GLN A 89 5.31 -8.16 9.59
CA GLN A 89 5.10 -7.41 8.35
C GLN A 89 6.37 -7.34 7.51
N GLY A 90 6.19 -7.22 6.18
CA GLY A 90 7.26 -7.01 5.20
C GLY A 90 6.76 -6.17 4.02
N ASP A 91 7.69 -5.54 3.31
CA ASP A 91 7.50 -4.67 2.15
C ASP A 91 8.13 -5.28 0.88
#